data_AF-A0A2S9FC60-F1
#
_entry.id   AF-A0A2S9FC60-F1
#
_cell.length_a   1.000
_cell.length_b   1.000
_cell.length_c   1.000
_cell.angle_alpha   90.00
_cell.angle_beta   90.00
_cell.angle_gamma   90.00
#
_symmetry.space_group_name_H-M   'P 1'
#
loop_
_entity.id
_entity.type
_entity.pdbx_description
1 polymer ?
#
loop_
_entity_poly.entity_id
_entity_poly.type
_entity_poly.pdbx_seq_one_letter_code
_entity_poly.pdbx_strand_id
1 'polypeptide(L)' 'YWTDGRGTEAGANSYHLLDLTVYGRQETWEDSPPDWPQLYRPDGDEFRLDGRPTAQWSRLAAGRSDDLKGQVGSP' A
#
# COMPACT_ATOMS: atom_id res chain seq x y z
N TYR A 1 -5.05 -21.51 7.33
CA TYR A 1 -4.02 -21.77 6.31
C TYR A 1 -3.39 -20.43 5.98
N TRP A 2 -2.08 -20.24 6.20
CA TRP A 2 -1.32 -19.06 5.75
C TRP A 2 -0.19 -19.54 4.86
N THR A 3 0.24 -18.70 3.93
CA THR A 3 1.50 -18.85 3.18
C THR A 3 2.34 -17.60 3.44
N ASP A 4 3.54 -17.76 4.01
CA ASP A 4 4.51 -16.69 4.24
C ASP A 4 5.55 -16.68 3.10
N GLY A 5 5.12 -16.34 1.89
CA GLY A 5 6.05 -16.26 0.77
C GLY A 5 5.39 -16.06 -0.57
N ARG A 6 6.18 -16.30 -1.62
CA ARG A 6 5.83 -16.01 -3.03
C ARG A 6 4.72 -16.89 -3.62
N GLY A 7 4.11 -17.77 -2.82
CA GLY A 7 3.03 -18.66 -3.25
C GLY A 7 1.79 -17.92 -3.79
N THR A 8 1.62 -16.63 -3.47
CA THR A 8 0.52 -15.79 -3.96
C THR A 8 0.98 -14.73 -4.98
N GLU A 9 2.28 -14.52 -5.20
CA GLU A 9 2.80 -13.52 -6.16
C GLU A 9 2.29 -13.79 -7.58
N ALA A 10 2.18 -15.07 -7.98
CA ALA A 10 1.66 -15.45 -9.30
C ALA A 10 0.18 -15.06 -9.52
N GLY A 11 -0.60 -14.89 -8.44
CA GLY A 11 -1.96 -14.36 -8.51
C GLY A 11 -2.02 -12.83 -8.44
N ALA A 12 -0.95 -12.18 -7.98
CA ALA A 12 -0.81 -10.74 -7.84
C ALA A 12 -0.02 -10.17 -9.02
N ASN A 13 -0.67 -10.10 -10.20
CA ASN A 13 -0.09 -9.54 -11.43
C ASN A 13 0.51 -8.14 -11.25
N SER A 14 0.05 -7.38 -10.26
CA SER A 14 0.57 -6.05 -9.92
C SER A 14 2.07 -6.06 -9.61
N TYR A 15 2.60 -7.06 -8.89
CA TYR A 15 4.02 -7.09 -8.56
C TYR A 15 4.89 -7.35 -9.80
N HIS A 16 4.42 -8.23 -10.70
CA HIS A 16 5.11 -8.47 -11.96
C HIS A 16 5.11 -7.23 -12.86
N LEU A 17 4.03 -6.45 -12.85
CA LEU A 17 3.97 -5.19 -13.60
C LEU A 17 4.94 -4.14 -13.03
N LEU A 18 5.19 -4.12 -11.71
CA LEU A 18 6.17 -3.23 -11.09
C LEU A 18 7.61 -3.59 -11.46
N ASP A 19 7.93 -4.88 -11.57
CA ASP A 19 9.24 -5.37 -12.06
C ASP A 19 9.56 -4.89 -13.49
N LEU A 20 8.55 -4.49 -14.28
CA LEU A 20 8.70 -3.94 -15.63
C LEU A 20 8.91 -2.42 -15.65
N THR A 21 8.78 -1.74 -14.52
CA THR A 21 9.02 -0.30 -14.43
C THR A 21 10.50 0.01 -14.26
N VAL A 22 10.91 1.23 -14.60
CA VAL A 22 12.31 1.67 -14.47
C VAL A 22 12.82 1.51 -13.04
N TYR A 23 11.97 1.66 -12.04
CA TYR A 23 12.36 1.63 -10.63
C TYR A 23 12.11 0.29 -9.92
N GLY A 24 11.70 -0.76 -10.65
CA GLY A 24 11.39 -2.06 -10.04
C GLY A 24 10.27 -1.99 -9.00
N ARG A 25 10.30 -2.89 -8.01
CA ARG A 25 9.30 -2.89 -6.93
C ARG A 25 9.64 -1.92 -5.80
N GLN A 26 10.88 -1.44 -5.76
CA GLN A 26 11.39 -0.57 -4.70
C GLN A 26 11.28 -1.19 -3.29
N GLU A 27 11.13 -2.51 -3.15
CA GLU A 27 11.07 -3.16 -1.84
C GLU A 27 12.39 -3.01 -1.09
N THR A 28 12.35 -2.95 0.25
CA THR A 28 13.54 -2.68 1.09
C THR A 28 14.65 -3.73 0.95
N TRP A 29 14.33 -4.91 0.43
CA TRP A 29 15.28 -5.99 0.18
C TRP A 29 15.85 -5.96 -1.25
N GLU A 30 15.31 -5.13 -2.14
CA GLU A 30 15.76 -4.98 -3.53
C GLU A 30 17.08 -4.18 -3.57
N ASP A 31 18.03 -4.66 -4.36
CA ASP A 31 19.30 -3.97 -4.59
C ASP A 31 19.14 -2.95 -5.72
N SER A 32 18.67 -1.76 -5.37
CA SER A 32 18.49 -0.64 -6.31
C SER A 32 19.78 0.20 -6.41
N PRO A 33 20.10 0.77 -7.59
CA PRO A 33 21.24 1.67 -7.74
C PRO A 33 21.22 2.85 -6.74
N PRO A 34 22.41 3.42 -6.42
CA PRO A 34 22.49 4.63 -5.62
C PRO A 34 21.62 5.75 -6.21
N ASP A 35 21.05 6.57 -5.33
CA ASP A 35 20.15 7.69 -5.66
C ASP A 35 18.79 7.31 -6.28
N TRP A 36 18.45 6.01 -6.34
CA TRP A 36 17.11 5.60 -6.72
C TRP A 36 16.12 5.75 -5.55
N PRO A 37 14.89 6.20 -5.82
CA PRO A 37 13.86 6.21 -4.80
C PRO A 37 13.57 4.77 -4.35
N GLN A 38 13.58 4.54 -3.04
CA GLN A 38 13.20 3.27 -2.41
C GLN A 38 12.12 3.57 -1.37
N LEU A 39 10.92 3.89 -1.85
CA LEU A 39 9.83 4.42 -1.03
C LEU A 39 8.98 3.34 -0.36
N TYR A 40 9.18 2.07 -0.72
CA TYR A 40 8.40 0.98 -0.15
C TYR A 40 8.68 0.83 1.35
N ARG A 41 7.61 0.85 2.13
CA ARG A 41 7.63 0.49 3.55
C ARG A 41 6.55 -0.56 3.77
N PRO A 42 6.89 -1.71 4.40
CA PRO A 42 5.93 -2.78 4.67
C PRO A 42 5.04 -2.47 5.90
N ASP A 43 4.72 -1.20 6.14
CA ASP A 43 3.81 -0.72 7.20
C ASP A 43 2.43 -0.34 6.64
N GLY A 44 2.24 -0.49 5.32
CA GLY A 44 0.99 -0.18 4.63
C GLY A 44 0.83 1.30 4.30
N ASP A 45 1.90 2.10 4.38
CA ASP A 45 1.91 3.47 3.87
C ASP A 45 1.81 3.52 2.33
N GLU A 46 2.17 2.44 1.62
CA GLU A 46 2.01 2.34 0.16
C GLU A 46 0.56 2.59 -0.30
N PHE A 47 -0.42 2.22 0.55
CA PHE A 47 -1.85 2.39 0.29
C PHE A 47 -2.42 3.64 0.96
N ARG A 48 -1.55 4.57 1.38
CA ARG A 48 -1.93 5.83 2.02
C ARG A 48 -1.39 7.04 1.26
N LEU A 49 -2.16 8.11 1.28
CA LEU A 49 -1.75 9.45 0.83
C LEU A 49 -2.17 10.45 1.91
N ASP A 50 -1.26 11.34 2.30
CA ASP A 50 -1.48 12.32 3.38
C ASP A 50 -1.99 11.69 4.69
N GLY A 51 -1.45 10.51 5.04
CA GLY A 51 -1.82 9.75 6.24
C GLY A 51 -3.16 9.00 6.15
N ARG A 52 -3.82 8.97 4.98
CA ARG A 52 -5.15 8.38 4.80
C ARG A 52 -5.18 7.25 3.80
N PRO A 53 -5.96 6.17 4.02
CA PRO A 53 -6.10 5.09 3.04
C PRO A 53 -6.68 5.58 1.70
N THR A 54 -5.95 5.37 0.60
CA THR A 54 -6.33 5.86 -0.74
C THR A 54 -7.66 5.27 -1.22
N ALA A 55 -7.95 4.02 -0.83
CA ALA A 55 -9.23 3.36 -1.13
C ALA A 55 -10.46 4.09 -0.56
N GLN A 56 -10.29 4.97 0.43
CA GLN A 56 -11.39 5.71 1.06
C GLN A 56 -11.68 7.07 0.41
N TRP A 57 -10.88 7.53 -0.55
CA TRP A 57 -11.04 8.84 -1.18
C TRP A 57 -12.39 9.01 -1.91
N SER A 58 -12.93 7.94 -2.51
CA SER A 58 -14.26 7.96 -3.13
C SER A 58 -15.38 8.31 -2.14
N ARG A 59 -15.19 8.01 -0.85
CA ARG A 59 -16.16 8.37 0.21
C ARG A 59 -16.23 9.87 0.40
N LEU A 60 -15.07 10.55 0.40
CA LEU A 60 -15.01 12.00 0.49
C LEU A 60 -15.61 12.67 -0.74
N ALA A 61 -15.30 12.14 -1.93
CA ALA A 61 -15.86 12.63 -3.18
C ALA A 61 -17.40 12.54 -3.19
N ALA A 62 -17.95 11.54 -2.50
CA ALA A 62 -19.38 11.36 -2.26
C ALA A 62 -19.93 12.17 -1.06
N GLY A 63 -19.14 13.07 -0.46
CA GLY A 63 -19.55 13.92 0.66
C GLY A 63 -19.67 13.21 2.01
N ARG A 64 -19.13 11.99 2.16
CA ARG A 64 -19.15 11.28 3.45
C ARG A 64 -18.04 11.80 4.37
N SER A 65 -18.39 12.00 5.63
CA SER A 65 -17.45 12.40 6.69
C SER A 65 -16.27 11.43 6.78
N ASP A 66 -15.10 11.99 7.05
CA ASP A 66 -13.87 11.27 7.35
C ASP A 66 -13.71 10.93 8.84
N ASP A 67 -14.72 11.26 9.64
CA ASP A 67 -14.71 10.93 11.06
C ASP A 67 -14.89 9.41 11.24
N LEU A 68 -13.76 8.69 11.23
CA LEU A 68 -13.68 7.25 11.50
C LEU A 68 -13.60 6.94 12.99
N LYS A 69 -13.86 7.90 13.88
CA LYS A 69 -14.05 7.61 15.30
C LYS A 69 -15.26 6.68 15.37
N GLY A 70 -15.01 5.38 15.49
CA GLY A 70 -16.05 4.43 15.85
C GLY A 70 -16.75 5.01 17.08
N GLN A 71 -18.09 4.99 17.09
CA GLN A 71 -18.86 5.41 18.26
C GLN A 71 -18.32 4.62 19.46
N VAL A 72 -17.42 5.25 20.23
CA VAL A 72 -17.05 4.77 21.54
C VAL A 72 -18.31 5.04 22.36
N GLY A 73 -19.11 3.99 22.53
CA GLY A 73 -20.17 3.99 23.51
C GLY A 73 -19.59 4.50 24.82
N SER A 74 -20.07 5.67 25.25
CA SER A 74 -19.84 6.19 26.60
C SER A 74 -20.59 5.31 27.62
N PRO A 75 -20.14 5.32 28.89
CA PRO A 75 -20.07 4.15 29.77
C PRO A 75 -21.40 3.53 30.21
#